data_AF-A0A174VBK4-F1
#
_entry.id   AF-A0A174VBK4-F1
#
_cell.length_a   1.000
_cell.length_b   1.000
_cell.length_c   1.000
_cell.angle_alpha   90.00
_cell.angle_beta   90.00
_cell.angle_gamma   90.00
#
_symmetry.space_group_name_H-M   'P 1'
#
loop_
_entity.id
_entity.type
_entity.pdbx_description
1 polymer ?
#
loop_
_entity_poly.entity_id
_entity_poly.type
_entity_poly.pdbx_seq_one_letter_code
_entity_poly.pdbx_strand_id
1 'polypeptide(L)'
;MNISHIRIGNCLRLRGENLDEFVIVSDVNPNENKISVHNSKDEIIPIDMNISNNCILPIPISDIILHKLGYVNEEKSIYGLSPTTIYSQYFKDYLIEIIMDKEKGWCLVTSSPKGYFGCKLKPIPYLSDLQNTLSPLFTYKINLKSFEEKTLNYPSI
;
A
#
# COMPACT_ATOMS: atom_id res chain seq x y z
N MET A 1 8.36 2.67 10.48
CA MET A 1 7.05 1.96 10.46
C MET A 1 6.97 1.06 11.70
N ASN A 2 5.79 0.85 12.31
CA ASN A 2 5.65 -0.04 13.48
C ASN A 2 5.34 -1.49 13.02
N ILE A 3 5.96 -2.51 13.62
CA ILE A 3 5.72 -3.92 13.32
C ILE A 3 4.24 -4.31 13.45
N SER A 4 3.48 -3.64 14.33
CA SER A 4 2.06 -3.90 14.52
C SER A 4 1.23 -3.64 13.27
N HIS A 5 1.72 -2.81 12.35
CA HIS A 5 1.11 -2.48 11.07
C HIS A 5 1.61 -3.36 9.92
N ILE A 6 2.54 -4.27 10.18
CA ILE A 6 3.14 -5.14 9.17
C ILE A 6 2.47 -6.51 9.22
N ARG A 7 2.15 -7.06 8.05
CA ARG A 7 1.61 -8.42 7.88
C ARG A 7 2.38 -9.14 6.78
N ILE A 8 2.36 -10.47 6.84
CA ILE A 8 2.86 -11.33 5.76
C ILE A 8 2.16 -10.93 4.45
N GLY A 9 2.94 -10.79 3.39
CA GLY A 9 2.50 -10.32 2.07
C GLY A 9 2.50 -8.80 1.88
N ASN A 10 2.74 -8.00 2.92
CA ASN A 10 2.91 -6.56 2.75
C ASN A 10 4.13 -6.25 1.87
N CYS A 11 3.98 -5.27 0.99
CA CYS A 11 5.08 -4.72 0.21
C CYS A 11 5.63 -3.50 0.93
N LEU A 12 6.93 -3.49 1.16
CA LEU A 12 7.64 -2.45 1.88
C LEU A 12 8.79 -1.94 1.01
N ARG A 13 9.30 -0.75 1.33
CA ARG A 13 10.52 -0.22 0.72
C ARG A 13 11.65 -0.29 1.74
N LEU A 14 12.72 -0.98 1.40
CA LEU A 14 13.95 -0.96 2.17
C LEU A 14 14.89 0.12 1.67
N ARG A 15 15.46 0.92 2.58
CA ARG A 15 16.53 1.89 2.29
C ARG A 15 17.73 1.72 3.22
N GLY A 16 18.90 1.45 2.67
CA GLY A 16 20.18 1.41 3.39
C GLY A 16 21.23 2.25 2.67
N GLU A 17 22.45 2.23 3.17
CA GLU A 17 23.58 3.01 2.63
C GLU A 17 23.85 2.75 1.14
N ASN A 18 23.54 1.55 0.64
CA ASN A 18 23.64 1.15 -0.77
C ASN A 18 22.46 0.27 -1.22
N LEU A 19 21.31 0.42 -0.56
CA LEU A 19 20.13 -0.40 -0.81
C LEU A 19 18.91 0.51 -0.95
N ASP A 20 18.16 0.42 -2.04
CA ASP A 20 16.85 1.08 -2.17
C ASP A 20 15.97 0.16 -3.02
N GLU A 21 15.24 -0.73 -2.37
CA GLU A 21 14.51 -1.80 -3.05
C GLU A 21 13.12 -2.04 -2.45
N PHE A 22 12.24 -2.63 -3.24
CA PHE A 22 10.93 -3.09 -2.79
C PHE A 22 11.01 -4.56 -2.37
N VAL A 23 10.41 -4.89 -1.24
CA VAL A 23 10.43 -6.24 -0.66
C VAL A 23 9.04 -6.68 -0.23
N ILE A 24 8.82 -7.99 -0.16
CA ILE A 24 7.59 -8.58 0.37
C ILE A 24 7.88 -9.26 1.70
N VAL A 25 7.08 -8.96 2.72
CA VAL A 25 7.18 -9.63 4.02
C VAL A 25 6.78 -11.10 3.89
N SER A 26 7.68 -12.02 4.21
CA SER A 26 7.39 -13.45 4.30
C SER A 26 7.05 -13.92 5.69
N ASP A 27 7.64 -13.30 6.72
CA ASP A 27 7.42 -13.70 8.10
C ASP A 27 7.46 -12.49 9.05
N VAL A 28 6.72 -12.60 10.16
CA VAL A 28 6.62 -11.56 11.19
C VAL A 28 6.69 -12.22 12.56
N ASN A 29 7.68 -11.82 13.36
CA ASN A 29 7.82 -12.21 14.76
C ASN A 29 7.65 -10.97 15.66
N PRO A 30 6.42 -10.70 16.14
CA PRO A 30 6.14 -9.55 16.99
C PRO A 30 6.85 -9.60 18.34
N ASN A 31 7.11 -10.79 18.88
CA ASN A 31 7.72 -10.96 20.20
C ASN A 31 9.19 -10.52 20.19
N GLU A 32 9.90 -10.82 19.10
CA GLU A 32 11.29 -10.39 18.91
C GLU A 32 11.41 -9.05 18.19
N ASN A 33 10.29 -8.46 17.77
CA ASN A 33 10.23 -7.28 16.91
C ASN A 33 11.06 -7.46 15.62
N LYS A 34 10.91 -8.60 14.94
CA LYS A 34 11.63 -8.94 13.71
C LYS A 34 10.68 -9.29 12.58
N ILE A 35 11.11 -9.02 11.36
CA ILE A 35 10.44 -9.49 10.14
C ILE A 35 11.45 -10.17 9.22
N SER A 36 10.98 -11.08 8.37
CA SER A 36 11.73 -11.58 7.22
C SER A 36 11.05 -11.12 5.94
N VAL A 37 11.85 -10.72 4.95
CA VAL A 37 11.33 -10.20 3.67
C VAL A 37 12.04 -10.85 2.48
N HIS A 38 11.33 -11.01 1.36
CA HIS A 38 11.90 -11.40 0.06
C HIS A 38 12.14 -10.16 -0.79
N ASN A 39 13.34 -10.08 -1.38
CA ASN A 39 13.61 -9.12 -2.44
C ASN A 39 13.20 -9.64 -3.83
N SER A 40 13.49 -8.88 -4.88
CA SER A 40 13.17 -9.28 -6.25
C SER A 40 13.98 -10.46 -6.79
N LYS A 41 15.10 -10.78 -6.13
CA LYS A 41 15.93 -11.97 -6.38
C LYS A 41 15.45 -13.20 -5.60
N ASP A 42 14.36 -13.08 -4.84
CA ASP A 42 13.82 -14.11 -3.96
C ASP A 42 14.75 -14.49 -2.80
N GLU A 43 15.68 -13.61 -2.43
CA GLU A 43 16.54 -13.77 -1.27
C GLU A 43 15.80 -13.34 0.01
N ILE A 44 15.95 -14.12 1.09
CA ILE A 44 15.35 -13.81 2.39
C ILE A 44 16.29 -12.92 3.20
N ILE A 45 15.79 -11.75 3.59
CA ILE A 45 16.51 -10.76 4.39
C ILE A 45 15.82 -10.65 5.76
N PRO A 46 16.51 -11.00 6.86
CA PRO A 46 16.00 -10.76 8.21
C PRO A 46 16.19 -9.29 8.60
N ILE A 47 15.18 -8.69 9.22
CA ILE A 47 15.21 -7.30 9.68
C ILE A 47 14.79 -7.22 11.14
N ASP A 48 15.67 -6.63 11.96
CA ASP A 48 15.37 -6.25 13.34
C ASP A 48 14.78 -4.85 13.39
N MET A 49 13.48 -4.77 13.69
CA MET A 49 12.73 -3.52 13.72
C MET A 49 13.17 -2.60 14.88
N ASN A 50 13.93 -3.10 15.87
CA ASN A 50 14.48 -2.26 16.93
C ASN A 50 15.66 -1.41 16.44
N ILE A 51 16.39 -1.89 15.44
CA ILE A 51 17.61 -1.25 14.93
C ILE A 51 17.27 -0.39 13.69
N SER A 52 16.11 -0.60 13.08
CA SER A 52 15.89 -0.27 11.67
C SER A 52 14.94 0.91 11.39
N ASN A 53 14.93 1.97 12.22
CA ASN A 53 14.01 3.10 11.95
C ASN A 53 14.27 3.79 10.60
N ASN A 54 15.50 3.71 10.07
CA ASN A 54 15.85 4.26 8.76
C ASN A 54 15.82 3.23 7.62
N CYS A 55 15.63 1.94 7.91
CA CYS A 55 15.75 0.91 6.88
C CYS A 55 14.43 0.54 6.21
N ILE A 56 13.29 0.73 6.87
CA ILE A 56 11.98 0.45 6.29
C ILE A 56 11.23 1.76 6.10
N LEU A 57 11.16 2.20 4.86
CA LEU A 57 10.40 3.37 4.47
C LEU A 57 8.95 2.99 4.16
N PRO A 58 7.97 3.75 4.65
CA PRO A 58 6.61 3.61 4.19
C PRO A 58 6.51 4.00 2.71
N ILE A 59 5.70 3.28 1.95
CA ILE A 59 5.38 3.62 0.56
C ILE A 59 4.10 4.46 0.59
N PRO A 60 4.15 5.78 0.32
CA PRO A 60 2.95 6.59 0.31
C PRO A 60 2.05 6.20 -0.85
N ILE A 61 0.74 6.19 -0.61
CA ILE A 61 -0.24 6.04 -1.69
C ILE A 61 -0.20 7.29 -2.55
N SER A 62 0.00 7.10 -3.85
CA SER A 62 0.00 8.16 -4.86
C SER A 62 -0.60 7.64 -6.16
N ASP A 63 -0.95 8.55 -7.07
CA ASP A 63 -1.44 8.24 -8.42
C ASP A 63 -0.58 7.18 -9.13
N ILE A 64 0.75 7.37 -9.10
CA ILE A 64 1.71 6.45 -9.74
C ILE A 64 1.63 5.04 -9.12
N ILE A 65 1.52 4.95 -7.79
CA ILE A 65 1.42 3.65 -7.10
C ILE A 65 0.10 2.97 -7.42
N LEU A 66 -1.00 3.71 -7.40
CA LEU A 66 -2.33 3.17 -7.72
C LEU A 66 -2.38 2.63 -9.15
N HIS A 67 -1.81 3.35 -10.12
CA HIS A 67 -1.68 2.87 -11.49
C HIS A 67 -0.80 1.61 -11.60
N LYS A 68 0.34 1.55 -10.91
CA LYS A 68 1.19 0.33 -10.87
C LYS A 68 0.47 -0.88 -10.29
N LEU A 69 -0.50 -0.66 -9.42
CA LEU A 69 -1.33 -1.71 -8.83
C LEU A 69 -2.50 -2.13 -9.72
N GLY A 70 -2.72 -1.43 -10.83
CA GLY A 70 -3.78 -1.71 -11.80
C GLY A 70 -5.07 -0.93 -11.58
N TYR A 71 -5.05 0.09 -10.72
CA TYR A 71 -6.19 1.01 -10.59
C TYR A 71 -6.23 1.98 -11.76
N VAL A 72 -7.46 2.30 -12.20
CA VAL A 72 -7.74 3.26 -13.26
C VAL A 72 -8.36 4.50 -12.62
N ASN A 73 -7.86 5.67 -13.02
CA ASN A 73 -8.43 6.94 -12.60
C ASN A 73 -9.75 7.18 -13.35
N GLU A 74 -10.81 7.43 -12.59
CA GLU A 74 -12.15 7.68 -13.08
C GLU A 74 -12.64 9.03 -12.57
N GLU A 75 -13.10 9.89 -13.49
CA GLU A 75 -13.83 11.10 -13.12
C GLU A 75 -15.29 10.73 -12.80
N LYS A 76 -15.63 10.67 -11.51
CA LYS A 76 -17.01 10.52 -11.04
C LYS A 76 -17.32 11.56 -9.98
N SER A 77 -18.57 12.02 -9.95
CA SER A 77 -19.08 12.85 -8.85
C SER A 77 -19.72 11.97 -7.79
N ILE A 78 -19.22 12.04 -6.56
CA ILE A 78 -19.81 11.34 -5.41
C ILE A 78 -20.58 12.36 -4.58
N TYR A 79 -21.87 12.10 -4.38
CA TYR A 79 -22.72 12.95 -3.55
C TYR A 79 -22.18 13.03 -2.12
N GLY A 80 -21.97 14.25 -1.62
CA GLY A 80 -21.46 14.51 -0.27
C GLY A 80 -19.93 14.54 -0.15
N LEU A 81 -19.20 14.38 -1.25
CA LEU A 81 -17.74 14.59 -1.30
C LEU A 81 -17.40 15.71 -2.29
N SER A 82 -16.43 16.56 -1.91
CA SER A 82 -15.83 17.57 -2.78
C SER A 82 -15.16 16.92 -4.02
N PRO A 83 -14.74 17.71 -5.04
CA PRO A 83 -14.09 17.16 -6.23
C PRO A 83 -12.93 16.24 -5.82
N THR A 84 -13.09 14.96 -6.08
CA THR A 84 -12.22 13.89 -5.60
C THR A 84 -11.77 13.05 -6.79
N THR A 85 -10.53 12.56 -6.72
CA THR A 85 -10.01 11.64 -7.75
C THR A 85 -10.29 10.23 -7.30
N ILE A 86 -10.94 9.43 -8.14
CA ILE A 86 -11.37 8.07 -7.78
C ILE A 86 -10.55 7.09 -8.61
N TYR A 87 -10.00 6.09 -7.93
CA TYR A 87 -9.21 5.03 -8.52
C TYR A 87 -9.95 3.73 -8.37
N SER A 88 -10.31 3.10 -9.47
CA SER A 88 -11.14 1.91 -9.50
C SER A 88 -10.36 0.71 -10.01
N GLN A 89 -10.53 -0.45 -9.36
CA GLN A 89 -10.01 -1.72 -9.85
C GLN A 89 -10.97 -2.86 -9.53
N TYR A 90 -11.21 -3.72 -10.51
CA TYR A 90 -11.95 -4.95 -10.29
C TYR A 90 -11.03 -6.05 -9.78
N PHE A 91 -11.40 -6.67 -8.67
CA PHE A 91 -10.79 -7.87 -8.11
C PHE A 91 -11.83 -9.00 -8.13
N LYS A 92 -11.78 -9.84 -9.17
CA LYS A 92 -12.82 -10.84 -9.45
C LYS A 92 -14.19 -10.16 -9.57
N ASP A 93 -15.14 -10.50 -8.69
CA ASP A 93 -16.50 -9.95 -8.67
C ASP A 93 -16.65 -8.69 -7.81
N TYR A 94 -15.56 -8.19 -7.21
CA TYR A 94 -15.56 -7.00 -6.35
C TYR A 94 -14.98 -5.80 -7.09
N LEU A 95 -15.70 -4.68 -7.05
CA LEU A 95 -15.15 -3.37 -7.43
C LEU A 95 -14.53 -2.74 -6.19
N ILE A 96 -13.23 -2.44 -6.25
CA ILE A 96 -12.53 -1.66 -5.25
C ILE A 96 -12.34 -0.25 -5.77
N GLU A 97 -12.91 0.72 -5.07
CA GLU A 97 -12.72 2.14 -5.36
C GLU A 97 -11.91 2.79 -4.23
N ILE A 98 -10.89 3.55 -4.62
CA ILE A 98 -10.00 4.35 -3.79
C ILE A 98 -10.29 5.83 -4.07
N ILE A 99 -10.87 6.52 -3.10
CA ILE A 99 -11.15 7.96 -3.23
C ILE A 99 -9.99 8.76 -2.66
N MET A 100 -9.24 9.47 -3.50
CA MET A 100 -8.19 10.39 -3.09
C MET A 100 -8.72 11.82 -2.94
N ASP A 101 -8.66 12.33 -1.72
CA ASP A 101 -8.86 13.76 -1.41
C ASP A 101 -7.53 14.51 -1.58
N LYS A 102 -7.49 15.50 -2.48
CA LYS A 102 -6.28 16.27 -2.83
C LYS A 102 -5.74 17.11 -1.68
N GLU A 103 -6.57 17.50 -0.72
CA GLU A 103 -6.16 18.34 0.41
C GLU A 103 -5.75 17.50 1.63
N LYS A 104 -6.27 16.28 1.75
CA LYS A 104 -6.14 15.48 2.99
C LYS A 104 -5.36 14.18 2.82
N GLY A 105 -5.21 13.66 1.60
CA GLY A 105 -4.46 12.42 1.33
C GLY A 105 -5.16 11.16 1.85
N TRP A 106 -6.49 11.16 1.91
CA TRP A 106 -7.28 10.04 2.46
C TRP A 106 -7.72 9.10 1.35
N CYS A 107 -8.05 7.85 1.69
CA CYS A 107 -8.41 6.79 0.75
C CYS A 107 -9.63 6.02 1.31
N LEU A 108 -10.81 6.25 0.74
CA LEU A 108 -11.96 5.36 0.99
C LEU A 108 -11.73 4.08 0.18
N VAL A 109 -11.89 2.90 0.79
CA VAL A 109 -11.97 1.61 0.09
C VAL A 109 -13.44 1.15 0.12
N THR A 110 -14.12 1.10 -1.02
CA THR A 110 -15.45 0.46 -1.11
C THR A 110 -15.32 -0.90 -1.79
N SER A 111 -16.20 -1.85 -1.44
CA SER A 111 -16.28 -3.17 -2.08
C SER A 111 -17.67 -3.47 -2.66
N SER A 112 -18.54 -2.46 -2.76
CA SER A 112 -19.95 -2.64 -3.15
C SER A 112 -20.41 -1.57 -4.15
N PRO A 113 -21.10 -1.96 -5.24
CA PRO A 113 -21.62 -1.05 -6.26
C PRO A 113 -22.82 -0.20 -5.81
N LYS A 114 -23.25 -0.28 -4.53
CA LYS A 114 -24.47 0.37 -4.04
C LYS A 114 -24.18 1.38 -2.92
N GLY A 115 -23.84 2.60 -3.34
CA GLY A 115 -24.04 3.84 -2.58
C GLY A 115 -23.03 4.16 -1.48
N TYR A 116 -22.44 5.34 -1.56
CA TYR A 116 -21.49 5.87 -0.57
C TYR A 116 -22.14 6.38 0.74
N PHE A 117 -23.46 6.22 0.90
CA PHE A 117 -24.20 6.79 2.02
C PHE A 117 -23.84 6.10 3.35
N GLY A 118 -23.37 6.86 4.34
CA GLY A 118 -22.99 6.33 5.66
C GLY A 118 -21.63 5.63 5.73
N CYS A 119 -20.82 5.68 4.66
CA CYS A 119 -19.47 5.13 4.68
C CYS A 119 -18.57 5.95 5.63
N LYS A 120 -17.84 5.25 6.51
CA LYS A 120 -16.79 5.87 7.33
C LYS A 120 -15.50 5.94 6.52
N LEU A 121 -15.02 7.15 6.26
CA LEU A 121 -13.71 7.39 5.66
C LEU A 121 -12.62 6.96 6.63
N LYS A 122 -11.67 6.15 6.15
CA LYS A 122 -10.47 5.78 6.89
C LYS A 122 -9.27 6.39 6.17
N PRO A 123 -8.39 7.15 6.84
CA PRO A 123 -7.15 7.58 6.22
C PRO A 123 -6.26 6.35 6.01
N ILE A 124 -5.79 6.16 4.77
CA ILE A 124 -4.85 5.10 4.40
C ILE A 124 -3.65 5.78 3.73
N PRO A 125 -2.70 6.31 4.52
CA PRO A 125 -1.58 7.09 3.99
C PRO A 125 -0.53 6.23 3.29
N TYR A 126 -0.47 4.93 3.60
CA TYR A 126 0.59 4.04 3.14
C TYR A 126 0.07 2.76 2.51
N LEU A 127 0.87 2.20 1.59
CA LEU A 127 0.55 0.98 0.85
C LEU A 127 0.28 -0.22 1.77
N SER A 128 1.07 -0.41 2.83
CA SER A 128 0.86 -1.50 3.80
C SER A 128 -0.53 -1.43 4.45
N ASP A 129 -1.01 -0.23 4.76
CA ASP A 129 -2.33 -0.02 5.37
C ASP A 129 -3.46 -0.33 4.37
N LEU A 130 -3.25 -0.01 3.09
CA LEU A 130 -4.16 -0.36 2.01
C LEU A 130 -4.22 -1.88 1.85
N GLN A 131 -3.07 -2.53 1.76
CA GLN A 131 -2.95 -3.98 1.65
C GLN A 131 -3.63 -4.69 2.82
N ASN A 132 -3.46 -4.19 4.04
CA ASN A 132 -4.09 -4.75 5.23
C ASN A 132 -5.61 -4.50 5.29
N THR A 133 -6.08 -3.39 4.71
CA THR A 133 -7.52 -3.11 4.60
C THR A 133 -8.19 -4.03 3.58
N LEU A 134 -7.45 -4.36 2.51
CA LEU A 134 -7.92 -5.20 1.42
C LEU A 134 -7.73 -6.71 1.65
N SER A 135 -6.78 -7.10 2.49
CA SER A 135 -6.41 -8.51 2.70
C SER A 135 -7.56 -9.43 3.14
N PRO A 136 -8.57 -8.98 3.92
CA PRO A 136 -9.73 -9.82 4.23
C PRO A 136 -10.61 -10.10 3.01
N LEU A 137 -10.56 -9.24 1.99
CA LEU A 137 -11.37 -9.33 0.77
C LEU A 137 -10.66 -10.18 -0.30
N PHE A 138 -9.33 -10.18 -0.32
CA PHE A 138 -8.55 -10.97 -1.27
C PHE A 138 -7.10 -11.14 -0.83
N THR A 139 -6.48 -12.23 -1.28
CA THR A 139 -5.03 -12.40 -1.20
C THR A 139 -4.35 -11.42 -2.14
N TYR A 140 -4.01 -10.24 -1.64
CA TYR A 140 -3.32 -9.24 -2.43
C TYR A 140 -1.87 -9.64 -2.64
N LYS A 141 -1.50 -9.95 -3.88
CA LYS A 141 -0.11 -10.23 -4.26
C LYS A 141 0.38 -9.15 -5.20
N ILE A 142 1.28 -8.30 -4.69
CA ILE A 142 2.05 -7.40 -5.54
C ILE A 142 3.11 -8.22 -6.27
N ASN A 143 3.24 -8.02 -7.58
CA ASN A 143 4.38 -8.51 -8.33
C ASN A 143 5.53 -7.52 -8.18
N LEU A 144 6.61 -7.89 -7.48
CA LEU A 144 7.76 -6.99 -7.29
C LEU A 144 8.38 -6.53 -8.61
N LYS A 145 8.38 -7.38 -9.65
CA LYS A 145 8.94 -7.04 -10.97
C LYS A 145 8.25 -5.86 -11.64
N SER A 146 6.97 -5.61 -11.33
CA SER A 146 6.25 -4.43 -11.88
C SER A 146 6.60 -3.12 -11.16
N PHE A 147 7.28 -3.20 -10.01
CA PHE A 147 7.70 -2.03 -9.25
C PHE A 147 9.11 -1.54 -9.63
N GLU A 148 9.95 -2.41 -10.20
CA GLU A 148 11.38 -2.16 -10.49
C GLU A 148 11.67 -1.16 -11.63
N GLU A 149 10.69 -0.76 -12.44
CA GLU A 149 10.96 -0.08 -13.72
C GLU A 149 11.39 1.40 -13.67
N LYS A 150 11.59 1.98 -12.49
CA LYS A 150 12.33 3.24 -12.28
C LYS A 150 12.35 3.52 -10.80
N THR A 151 13.54 3.81 -10.27
CA THR A 151 13.74 4.46 -8.97
C THR A 151 12.74 5.60 -8.85
N LEU A 152 11.66 5.35 -8.09
CA LEU A 152 10.69 6.38 -7.75
C LEU A 152 11.46 7.38 -6.88
N ASN A 153 11.88 8.49 -7.50
CA ASN A 153 12.32 9.69 -6.81
C ASN A 153 11.11 10.25 -6.08
N TYR A 154 10.77 9.62 -4.96
CA TYR A 154 9.94 10.27 -3.96
C TYR A 154 10.73 11.45 -3.44
N PRO A 155 10.18 12.68 -3.47
CA PRO A 155 10.81 13.79 -2.78
C PRO A 155 10.94 13.40 -1.31
N SER A 156 12.14 13.59 -0.76
CA SER A 156 12.35 13.52 0.68
C SER A 156 11.39 14.51 1.35
N ILE A 157 10.50 14.01 2.20
CA ILE A 157 9.66 14.85 3.08
C ILE A 157 10.58 15.51 4.11
#